data_AF-A0A3S8S9B2-F1
#
_entry.id   AF-A0A3S8S9B2-F1
#
_cell.length_a   1.000
_cell.length_b   1.000
_cell.length_c   1.000
_cell.angle_alpha   90.00
_cell.angle_beta   90.00
_cell.angle_gamma   90.00
#
_symmetry.space_group_name_H-M   'P 1'
#
loop_
_entity.id
_entity.type
_entity.pdbx_description
1 polymer ?
#
loop_
_entity_poly.entity_id
_entity_poly.type
_entity_poly.pdbx_seq_one_letter_code
_entity_poly.pdbx_strand_id
1 'polypeptide(L)'
;MKTIALVVLFAVLVSCQDSEEKRAERVRKYREECVQETKVDPALIDKADAGDFADTRELKCFAKCFYTKAGFFSEKGELLLDVVKTKIPPEHEREKALTIIELCKDLKGSDACETAYAIHKCYFQNAHAAQLHKN
;
A
#
# COMPACT_ATOMS: atom_id res chain seq x y z
N MET A 1 26.82 -35.78 11.45
CA MET A 1 25.99 -34.70 12.01
C MET A 1 26.57 -33.31 11.70
N LYS A 2 26.91 -33.00 10.44
CA LYS A 2 27.38 -31.66 10.02
C LYS A 2 26.63 -31.10 8.81
N THR A 3 25.82 -31.92 8.14
CA THR A 3 25.03 -31.55 6.95
C THR A 3 23.61 -31.07 7.29
N ILE A 4 23.05 -31.45 8.45
CA ILE A 4 21.70 -31.05 8.86
C ILE A 4 21.64 -29.54 9.18
N ALA A 5 22.71 -28.96 9.73
CA ALA A 5 22.77 -27.53 10.04
C ALA A 5 22.71 -26.65 8.78
N LEU A 6 23.28 -27.10 7.65
CA LEU A 6 23.27 -26.36 6.38
C LEU A 6 21.91 -26.40 5.68
N VAL A 7 21.19 -27.53 5.75
CA VAL A 7 19.86 -27.69 5.13
C VAL A 7 18.79 -26.89 5.88
N VAL A 8 18.88 -26.84 7.21
CA VAL A 8 17.95 -26.05 8.04
C VAL A 8 18.18 -24.55 7.84
N LEU A 9 19.44 -24.11 7.69
CA LEU A 9 19.76 -22.71 7.40
C LEU A 9 19.23 -22.26 6.02
N PHE A 10 19.23 -23.16 5.03
CA PHE A 10 18.64 -22.91 3.71
C PHE A 10 17.11 -22.86 3.73
N ALA A 11 16.45 -23.75 4.49
CA ALA A 11 14.99 -23.81 4.56
C ALA A 11 14.35 -22.56 5.22
N VAL A 12 15.03 -21.96 6.21
CA VAL A 12 14.56 -20.71 6.84
C VAL A 12 14.63 -19.53 5.86
N LEU A 13 15.62 -19.50 4.96
CA LEU A 13 15.72 -18.47 3.92
C LEU A 13 14.63 -18.63 2.84
N VAL A 14 14.34 -19.87 2.43
CA VAL A 14 13.30 -20.19 1.44
C VAL A 14 11.89 -19.82 1.95
N SER A 15 11.63 -20.04 3.25
CA SER A 15 10.30 -19.81 3.84
C SER A 15 9.88 -18.33 3.89
N CYS A 16 10.85 -17.40 3.97
CA CYS A 16 10.58 -15.95 3.91
C CYS A 16 10.41 -15.41 2.48
N GLN A 17 10.99 -16.06 1.48
CA GLN A 17 10.90 -15.60 0.09
C GLN A 17 9.49 -15.82 -0.49
N ASP A 18 8.88 -16.95 -0.11
CA ASP A 18 7.55 -17.38 -0.57
C ASP A 18 6.42 -16.38 -0.20
N SER A 19 6.52 -15.69 0.95
CA SER A 19 5.50 -14.74 1.39
C SER A 19 5.59 -13.39 0.69
N GLU A 20 6.81 -12.89 0.46
CA GLU A 20 7.03 -11.60 -0.21
C GLU A 20 6.75 -11.70 -1.71
N GLU A 21 7.14 -12.79 -2.37
CA GLU A 21 6.83 -13.02 -3.78
C GLU A 21 5.31 -13.05 -4.02
N LYS A 22 4.56 -13.79 -3.19
CA LYS A 22 3.09 -13.82 -3.26
C LYS A 22 2.45 -12.46 -3.01
N ARG A 23 3.06 -11.62 -2.16
CA ARG A 23 2.57 -10.26 -1.91
C ARG A 23 2.82 -9.36 -3.11
N ALA A 24 4.03 -9.41 -3.68
CA ALA A 24 4.39 -8.68 -4.88
C ALA A 24 3.50 -9.08 -6.07
N GLU A 25 3.22 -10.37 -6.25
CA GLU A 25 2.31 -10.88 -7.28
C GLU A 25 0.89 -10.30 -7.13
N ARG A 26 0.33 -10.31 -5.91
CA ARG A 26 -0.99 -9.70 -5.66
C ARG A 26 -1.01 -8.21 -5.96
N VAL A 27 0.02 -7.47 -5.53
CA VAL A 27 0.13 -6.03 -5.81
C VAL A 27 0.16 -5.78 -7.32
N ARG A 28 0.98 -6.53 -8.05
CA ARG A 28 1.07 -6.45 -9.51
C ARG A 28 -0.27 -6.75 -10.16
N LYS A 29 -0.93 -7.84 -9.77
CA LYS A 29 -2.24 -8.23 -10.28
C LYS A 29 -3.29 -7.13 -10.05
N TYR A 30 -3.37 -6.58 -8.85
CA TYR A 30 -4.33 -5.51 -8.55
C TYR A 30 -4.04 -4.24 -9.35
N ARG A 31 -2.75 -3.86 -9.52
CA ARG A 31 -2.37 -2.75 -10.40
C ARG A 31 -2.82 -2.99 -11.83
N GLU A 32 -2.52 -4.16 -12.41
CA GLU A 32 -2.90 -4.51 -13.78
C GLU A 32 -4.43 -4.44 -13.97
N GLU A 33 -5.20 -5.04 -13.07
CA GLU A 33 -6.67 -4.99 -13.12
C GLU A 33 -7.20 -3.55 -13.01
N CYS A 34 -6.64 -2.74 -12.11
CA CYS A 34 -7.09 -1.37 -11.91
C CYS A 34 -6.69 -0.41 -13.04
N VAL A 35 -5.56 -0.65 -13.70
CA VAL A 35 -5.21 0.06 -14.96
C VAL A 35 -6.28 -0.23 -16.01
N GLN A 36 -6.70 -1.49 -16.15
CA GLN A 36 -7.73 -1.87 -17.12
C GLN A 36 -9.10 -1.29 -16.79
N GLU A 37 -9.48 -1.24 -15.51
CA GLU A 37 -10.77 -0.72 -15.06
C GLU A 37 -10.87 0.81 -15.22
N THR A 38 -9.81 1.52 -14.83
CA THR A 38 -9.84 2.99 -14.73
C THR A 38 -9.29 3.71 -15.95
N LYS A 39 -8.60 2.98 -16.85
CA LYS A 39 -7.92 3.52 -18.02
C LYS A 39 -6.87 4.60 -17.70
N VAL A 40 -6.36 4.59 -16.47
CA VAL A 40 -5.26 5.48 -16.08
C VAL A 40 -4.02 5.19 -16.92
N ASP A 41 -3.31 6.26 -17.31
CA ASP A 41 -1.99 6.14 -17.91
C ASP A 41 -1.00 5.58 -16.86
N PRO A 42 -0.35 4.44 -17.12
CA PRO A 42 0.64 3.85 -16.19
C PRO A 42 1.73 4.84 -15.75
N ALA A 43 2.13 5.79 -16.62
CA ALA A 43 3.14 6.78 -16.29
C ALA A 43 2.72 7.71 -15.14
N LEU A 44 1.41 7.96 -14.96
CA LEU A 44 0.89 8.73 -13.82
C LEU A 44 1.01 7.95 -12.52
N ILE A 45 0.89 6.64 -12.58
CA ILE A 45 1.04 5.79 -11.40
C ILE A 45 2.52 5.71 -11.00
N ASP A 46 3.43 5.58 -11.97
CA ASP A 46 4.87 5.54 -11.71
C ASP A 46 5.36 6.87 -11.11
N LYS A 47 4.80 8.01 -11.56
CA LYS A 47 5.03 9.31 -10.94
C LYS A 47 4.50 9.38 -9.51
N ALA A 48 3.30 8.85 -9.25
CA ALA A 48 2.73 8.81 -7.91
C ALA A 48 3.56 7.93 -6.95
N ASP A 49 4.09 6.80 -7.42
CA ASP A 49 5.01 5.95 -6.67
C ASP A 49 6.32 6.69 -6.31
N ALA A 50 6.73 7.65 -7.13
CA ALA A 50 7.85 8.55 -6.88
C ALA A 50 7.48 9.81 -6.08
N GLY A 51 6.21 9.98 -5.71
CA GLY A 51 5.71 11.11 -4.91
C GLY A 51 5.15 12.29 -5.70
N ASP A 52 5.12 12.21 -7.03
CA ASP A 52 4.46 13.19 -7.90
C ASP A 52 3.01 12.77 -8.20
N PHE A 53 2.10 13.27 -7.36
CA PHE A 53 0.68 12.94 -7.41
C PHE A 53 -0.09 13.89 -8.34
N ALA A 54 -0.27 13.46 -9.58
CA ALA A 54 -1.06 14.19 -10.57
C ALA A 54 -2.56 14.25 -10.20
N ASP A 55 -3.17 15.42 -10.36
CA ASP A 55 -4.58 15.65 -10.01
C ASP A 55 -5.53 15.21 -11.15
N THR A 56 -5.58 13.91 -11.42
CA THR A 56 -6.40 13.32 -12.50
C THR A 56 -7.47 12.38 -11.96
N ARG A 57 -8.61 12.33 -12.63
CA ARG A 57 -9.75 11.49 -12.22
C ARG A 57 -9.37 10.01 -12.22
N GLU A 58 -8.66 9.60 -13.25
CA GLU A 58 -8.25 8.22 -13.52
C GLU A 58 -7.28 7.73 -12.43
N LEU A 59 -6.28 8.54 -12.05
CA LEU A 59 -5.36 8.18 -10.97
C LEU A 59 -6.05 8.09 -9.61
N LYS A 60 -7.00 9.00 -9.34
CA LYS A 60 -7.79 8.94 -8.10
C LYS A 60 -8.62 7.67 -8.01
N CYS A 61 -9.27 7.30 -9.10
CA CYS A 61 -10.05 6.07 -9.14
C CYS A 61 -9.18 4.82 -9.18
N PHE A 62 -7.97 4.90 -9.72
CA PHE A 62 -6.98 3.84 -9.61
C PHE A 62 -6.65 3.55 -8.14
N ALA A 63 -6.43 4.59 -7.33
CA ALA A 63 -6.20 4.43 -5.89
C ALA A 63 -7.39 3.72 -5.22
N LYS A 64 -8.64 4.16 -5.46
CA LYS A 64 -9.84 3.47 -4.93
C LYS A 64 -9.87 2.00 -5.35
N CYS A 65 -9.71 1.72 -6.64
CA CYS A 65 -9.76 0.35 -7.15
C CYS A 65 -8.72 -0.53 -6.45
N PHE A 66 -7.47 -0.06 -6.36
CA PHE A 66 -6.38 -0.81 -5.76
C PHE A 66 -6.67 -1.12 -4.29
N TYR A 67 -7.07 -0.10 -3.51
CA TYR A 67 -7.35 -0.26 -2.09
C TYR A 67 -8.59 -1.12 -1.81
N THR A 68 -9.60 -1.09 -2.67
CA THR A 68 -10.75 -1.98 -2.59
C THR A 68 -10.34 -3.43 -2.84
N LYS A 69 -9.57 -3.71 -3.90
CA LYS A 69 -9.08 -5.08 -4.20
C LYS A 69 -8.15 -5.62 -3.12
N ALA A 70 -7.36 -4.75 -2.51
CA ALA A 70 -6.51 -5.09 -1.37
C ALA A 70 -7.30 -5.32 -0.06
N GLY A 71 -8.61 -5.02 -0.04
CA GLY A 71 -9.48 -5.20 1.12
C GLY A 71 -9.37 -4.11 2.17
N PHE A 72 -8.90 -2.92 1.79
CA PHE A 72 -8.71 -1.78 2.69
C PHE A 72 -9.78 -0.70 2.56
N PHE A 73 -10.53 -0.72 1.46
CA PHE A 73 -11.66 0.17 1.22
C PHE A 73 -12.91 -0.65 0.90
N SER A 74 -14.05 -0.21 1.41
CA SER A 74 -15.35 -0.73 0.96
C SER A 74 -15.65 -0.24 -0.47
N GLU A 75 -16.59 -0.90 -1.15
CA GLU A 75 -17.06 -0.44 -2.47
C GLU A 75 -17.66 0.97 -2.42
N LYS A 76 -18.16 1.39 -1.25
CA LYS A 76 -18.72 2.73 -1.01
C LYS A 76 -17.65 3.79 -0.77
N GLY A 77 -16.36 3.43 -0.78
CA GLY A 77 -15.26 4.38 -0.56
C GLY A 77 -14.92 4.63 0.91
N GLU A 78 -15.30 3.73 1.80
CA GLU A 78 -15.00 3.85 3.23
C GLU A 78 -13.72 3.08 3.58
N LEU A 79 -12.80 3.72 4.30
CA LEU A 79 -11.60 3.09 4.82
C LEU A 79 -11.97 2.03 5.87
N LEU A 80 -11.55 0.79 5.66
CA LEU A 80 -11.72 -0.32 6.60
C LEU A 80 -10.60 -0.29 7.64
N LEU A 81 -10.68 0.68 8.55
CA LEU A 81 -9.59 1.05 9.48
C LEU A 81 -9.05 -0.14 10.28
N ASP A 82 -9.93 -0.97 10.84
CA ASP A 82 -9.52 -2.12 11.64
C ASP A 82 -8.71 -3.11 10.81
N VAL A 83 -9.14 -3.39 9.57
CA VAL A 83 -8.43 -4.27 8.64
C VAL A 83 -7.04 -3.71 8.36
N VAL A 84 -6.93 -2.42 8.04
CA VAL A 84 -5.64 -1.77 7.77
C VAL A 84 -4.70 -1.93 8.97
N LYS A 85 -5.16 -1.65 10.20
CA LYS A 85 -4.35 -1.77 11.42
C LYS A 85 -3.86 -3.20 11.67
N THR A 86 -4.66 -4.22 11.35
CA THR A 86 -4.24 -5.63 11.50
C THR A 86 -3.17 -6.07 10.49
N LYS A 87 -3.05 -5.38 9.34
CA LYS A 87 -2.07 -5.72 8.30
C LYS A 87 -0.71 -5.05 8.49
N ILE A 88 -0.57 -4.16 9.48
CA ILE A 88 0.73 -3.55 9.81
C ILE A 88 1.55 -4.56 10.62
N PRO A 89 2.73 -4.99 10.11
CA PRO A 89 3.57 -5.95 10.82
C PRO A 89 4.07 -5.37 12.16
N PRO A 90 4.27 -6.22 13.18
CA PRO A 90 4.82 -5.82 14.47
C PRO A 90 6.34 -5.59 14.35
N GLU A 91 6.71 -4.45 13.78
CA GLU A 91 8.11 -4.06 13.55
C GLU A 91 8.37 -2.66 14.13
N HIS A 92 9.65 -2.23 14.10
CA HIS A 92 10.13 -0.94 14.62
C HIS A 92 9.29 0.28 14.16
N GLU A 93 8.61 0.19 13.02
CA GLU A 93 7.83 1.30 12.45
C GLU A 93 6.32 1.20 12.68
N ARG A 94 5.83 0.21 13.44
CA ARG A 94 4.39 0.01 13.64
C ARG A 94 3.70 1.20 14.29
N GLU A 95 4.27 1.76 15.37
CA GLU A 95 3.68 2.91 16.06
C GLU A 95 3.60 4.12 15.12
N LYS A 96 4.68 4.39 14.40
CA LYS A 96 4.74 5.45 13.39
C LYS A 96 3.68 5.26 12.30
N ALA A 97 3.52 4.04 11.78
CA ALA A 97 2.48 3.73 10.79
C ALA A 97 1.07 3.96 11.35
N LEU A 98 0.83 3.57 12.61
CA LEU A 98 -0.45 3.83 13.28
C LEU A 98 -0.72 5.32 13.48
N THR A 99 0.29 6.11 13.87
CA THR A 99 0.15 7.57 13.98
C THR A 99 -0.22 8.18 12.65
N ILE A 100 0.43 7.78 11.55
CA ILE A 100 0.10 8.25 10.20
C ILE A 100 -1.33 7.87 9.82
N ILE A 101 -1.76 6.66 10.15
CA ILE A 101 -3.15 6.22 9.93
C ILE A 101 -4.14 7.12 10.66
N GLU A 102 -3.91 7.38 11.95
CA GLU A 102 -4.78 8.25 12.73
C GLU A 102 -4.83 9.68 12.19
N LEU A 103 -3.73 10.19 11.63
CA LEU A 103 -3.68 11.52 11.02
C LEU A 103 -4.49 11.63 9.72
N CYS A 104 -4.53 10.58 8.91
CA CYS A 104 -5.13 10.66 7.57
C CYS A 104 -6.50 9.97 7.44
N LYS A 105 -6.90 9.10 8.39
CA LYS A 105 -8.11 8.24 8.26
C LYS A 105 -9.42 9.00 7.99
N ASP A 106 -9.51 10.24 8.48
CA ASP A 106 -10.73 11.06 8.41
C ASP A 106 -10.77 11.97 7.18
N LEU A 107 -9.75 11.92 6.31
CA LEU A 107 -9.77 12.66 5.05
C LEU A 107 -10.92 12.18 4.16
N LYS A 108 -11.64 13.15 3.58
CA LYS A 108 -12.75 12.93 2.66
C LYS A 108 -12.58 13.80 1.43
N GLY A 109 -12.91 13.22 0.27
CA GLY A 109 -13.04 13.93 -0.99
C GLY A 109 -14.51 14.08 -1.39
N SER A 110 -14.75 14.63 -2.59
CA SER A 110 -16.12 14.76 -3.12
C SER A 110 -16.76 13.42 -3.49
N ASP A 111 -15.96 12.37 -3.68
CA ASP A 111 -16.44 11.00 -3.86
C ASP A 111 -15.45 9.95 -3.32
N ALA A 112 -15.75 8.68 -3.56
CA ALA A 112 -14.94 7.54 -3.12
C ALA A 112 -13.51 7.54 -3.72
N CYS A 113 -13.33 7.94 -4.97
CA CYS A 113 -12.02 8.01 -5.60
C CYS A 113 -11.18 9.13 -4.99
N GLU A 114 -11.78 10.31 -4.83
CA GLU A 114 -11.15 11.48 -4.20
C GLU A 114 -10.73 11.17 -2.75
N THR A 115 -11.59 10.46 -2.02
CA THR A 115 -11.32 10.03 -0.64
C THR A 115 -10.14 9.05 -0.57
N ALA A 116 -10.14 8.00 -1.40
CA ALA A 116 -9.05 7.03 -1.42
C ALA A 116 -7.72 7.68 -1.80
N TYR A 117 -7.73 8.56 -2.78
CA TYR A 117 -6.56 9.31 -3.21
C TYR A 117 -6.02 10.25 -2.13
N ALA A 118 -6.89 11.02 -1.47
CA ALA A 118 -6.48 11.93 -0.41
C ALA A 118 -5.82 11.19 0.75
N ILE A 119 -6.41 10.07 1.18
CA ILE A 119 -5.84 9.20 2.22
C ILE A 119 -4.49 8.64 1.79
N HIS A 120 -4.39 8.10 0.57
CA HIS A 120 -3.14 7.55 0.04
C HIS A 120 -2.01 8.58 -0.03
N LYS A 121 -2.29 9.76 -0.58
CA LYS A 121 -1.33 10.85 -0.68
C LYS A 121 -0.87 11.31 0.70
N CYS A 122 -1.78 11.42 1.66
CA CYS A 122 -1.44 11.75 3.06
C CYS A 122 -0.54 10.69 3.70
N TYR A 123 -0.80 9.40 3.48
CA TYR A 123 0.08 8.32 3.95
C TYR A 123 1.48 8.43 3.37
N PHE A 124 1.59 8.60 2.04
CA PHE A 124 2.88 8.73 1.36
C PHE A 124 3.68 9.92 1.92
N GLN A 125 3.06 11.09 2.00
CA GLN A 125 3.71 12.31 2.46
C GLN A 125 4.24 12.18 3.89
N ASN A 126 3.44 11.63 4.82
CA ASN A 126 3.87 11.48 6.21
C ASN A 126 4.86 10.33 6.42
N ALA A 127 4.78 9.25 5.64
CA ALA A 127 5.73 8.15 5.70
C ALA A 127 7.13 8.61 5.25
N HIS A 128 7.21 9.38 4.16
CA HIS A 128 8.47 9.89 3.61
C HIS A 128 8.99 11.16 4.32
N ALA A 129 8.12 12.05 4.82
CA ALA A 129 8.56 13.15 5.68
C ALA A 129 9.34 12.64 6.89
N ALA A 130 8.90 11.52 7.46
CA ALA A 130 9.57 10.88 8.58
C ALA A 130 10.77 9.99 8.17
N GLN A 131 11.17 9.97 6.90
CA GLN A 131 12.48 9.48 6.44
C GLN A 131 13.50 10.63 6.27
N LEU A 132 13.04 11.88 6.08
CA LEU A 132 13.91 13.06 5.95
C LEU A 132 14.59 13.47 7.27
N HIS A 133 14.10 13.00 8.42
CA HIS A 133 14.73 13.24 9.73
C HIS A 133 15.80 12.19 10.11
N LYS A 134 16.17 11.28 9.21
CA LYS A 134 17.24 10.28 9.42
C LYS A 134 18.59 10.66 8.77
N ASN A 135 18.74 11.88 8.24
CA ASN A 135 20.02 12.42 7.75
C ASN A 135 20.60 13.46 8.72
#